data_AF-A0A3B1E313-F1
#
_entry.id   AF-A0A3B1E313-F1
#
_cell.length_a   1.000
_cell.length_b   1.000
_cell.length_c   1.000
_cell.angle_alpha   90.00
_cell.angle_beta   90.00
_cell.angle_gamma   90.00
#
_symmetry.space_group_name_H-M   'P 1'
#
loop_
_entity.id
_entity.type
_entity.pdbx_description
1 polymer ?
#
loop_
_entity_poly.entity_id
_entity_poly.type
_entity_poly.pdbx_seq_one_letter_code
_entity_poly.pdbx_strand_id
1 'polypeptide(L)'
;MNHIQQNSLLNDVLVNLHRSLLQYMGECSPWVPVDESEKMEQVKELIRFQHSAVIQIEELLEFRRTPVDFGLYPVEYTDLQFLSLSYLLKESLLDAKADEKIILQAIEDSFDDVDAKSRLNQALEIQQEVIANLELLISKPKTSPQQTTS
;
A
#
# COMPACT_ATOMS: atom_id res chain seq x y z
N MET A 1 25.54 0.68 -17.05
CA MET A 1 25.02 2.02 -17.40
C MET A 1 23.96 2.36 -16.35
N ASN A 2 24.17 3.46 -15.61
CA ASN A 2 23.36 4.10 -14.56
C ASN A 2 22.50 3.31 -13.52
N HIS A 3 23.04 2.27 -12.87
CA HIS A 3 22.37 1.61 -11.72
C HIS A 3 22.01 2.56 -10.56
N ILE A 4 22.71 3.69 -10.40
CA ILE A 4 22.41 4.67 -9.35
C ILE A 4 21.03 5.30 -9.56
N GLN A 5 20.72 5.73 -10.79
CA GLN A 5 19.42 6.30 -11.13
C GLN A 5 18.30 5.25 -11.02
N GLN A 6 18.59 4.00 -11.39
CA GLN A 6 17.64 2.89 -11.30
C GLN A 6 17.32 2.51 -9.85
N ASN A 7 18.34 2.50 -8.99
CA ASN A 7 18.14 2.25 -7.57
C ASN A 7 17.38 3.41 -6.90
N SER A 8 17.52 4.65 -7.37
CA SER A 8 16.69 5.77 -6.90
C SER A 8 15.22 5.55 -7.22
N LEU A 9 14.88 5.11 -8.44
CA LEU A 9 13.50 4.81 -8.83
C LEU A 9 12.89 3.70 -7.97
N LEU A 10 13.65 2.62 -7.73
CA LEU A 10 13.23 1.54 -6.83
C LEU A 10 13.00 2.04 -5.40
N ASN A 11 13.90 2.88 -4.89
CA ASN A 11 13.76 3.46 -3.56
C ASN A 11 12.54 4.38 -3.47
N ASP A 12 12.29 5.22 -4.47
CA ASP A 12 11.12 6.11 -4.51
C ASP A 12 9.80 5.32 -4.49
N VAL A 13 9.70 4.23 -5.28
CA VAL A 13 8.54 3.34 -5.28
C VAL A 13 8.38 2.65 -3.93
N LEU A 14 9.47 2.10 -3.38
CA LEU A 14 9.47 1.43 -2.08
C LEU A 14 8.97 2.36 -0.98
N VAL A 15 9.50 3.58 -0.93
CA VAL A 15 9.14 4.58 0.09
C VAL A 15 7.69 5.01 -0.03
N ASN A 16 7.19 5.21 -1.26
CA ASN A 16 5.78 5.55 -1.48
C ASN A 16 4.85 4.42 -1.00
N LEU A 17 5.13 3.17 -1.37
CA LEU A 17 4.35 2.03 -0.94
C LEU A 17 4.40 1.81 0.58
N HIS A 18 5.58 1.95 1.20
CA HIS A 18 5.75 1.81 2.64
C HIS A 18 5.02 2.91 3.43
N ARG A 19 4.90 4.11 2.85
CA ARG A 19 4.26 5.26 3.47
C ARG A 19 2.85 5.53 2.96
N SER A 20 2.26 4.58 2.23
CA SER A 20 0.89 4.71 1.73
C SER A 20 -0.08 4.84 2.90
N LEU A 21 -1.22 5.47 2.64
CA LEU A 21 -2.28 5.60 3.63
C LEU A 21 -2.77 4.24 4.12
N LEU A 22 -2.74 3.21 3.26
CA LEU A 22 -3.07 1.85 3.65
C LEU A 22 -2.10 1.31 4.71
N GLN A 23 -0.79 1.51 4.55
CA GLN A 23 0.20 1.12 5.56
C GLN A 23 0.01 1.90 6.87
N TYR A 24 -0.24 3.21 6.78
CA TYR A 24 -0.51 4.05 7.95
C TYR A 24 -1.71 3.57 8.77
N MET A 25 -2.77 3.07 8.13
CA MET A 25 -3.92 2.47 8.83
C MET A 25 -3.55 1.24 9.67
N GLY A 26 -2.52 0.50 9.28
CA GLY A 26 -1.98 -0.62 10.06
C GLY A 26 -1.32 -0.16 11.36
N GLU A 27 -0.60 0.97 11.30
CA GLU A 27 0.13 1.55 12.43
C GLU A 27 -0.80 2.24 13.44
N CYS A 28 -1.83 2.94 12.95
CA CYS A 28 -2.66 3.80 13.79
C CYS A 28 -3.91 3.14 14.37
N SER A 29 -4.17 1.86 14.07
CA SER A 29 -5.29 1.07 14.62
C SER A 29 -6.62 1.87 14.68
N PRO A 30 -7.28 2.15 13.54
CA PRO A 30 -8.47 2.99 13.50
C PRO A 30 -9.58 2.44 14.40
N TRP A 31 -10.47 3.31 14.86
CA TRP A 31 -11.65 2.88 15.61
C TRP A 31 -12.60 2.10 14.69
N VAL A 32 -12.80 0.81 14.99
CA VAL A 32 -13.64 -0.11 14.21
C VAL A 32 -14.83 -0.56 15.06
N PRO A 33 -16.07 -0.29 14.61
CA PRO A 33 -17.27 -0.88 15.19
C PRO A 33 -17.23 -2.42 15.18
N VAL A 34 -17.84 -3.08 16.17
CA VAL A 34 -17.83 -4.56 16.29
C VAL A 34 -18.36 -5.24 15.02
N ASP A 35 -19.36 -4.66 14.37
CA ASP A 35 -19.99 -5.12 13.14
C ASP A 35 -19.13 -4.93 11.87
N GLU A 36 -18.01 -4.22 11.99
CA GLU A 36 -17.01 -4.02 10.93
C GLU A 36 -15.68 -4.78 11.20
N SER A 37 -15.62 -5.61 12.25
CA SER A 37 -14.42 -6.38 12.62
C SER A 37 -13.90 -7.28 11.48
N GLU A 38 -14.78 -8.01 10.80
CA GLU A 38 -14.41 -8.84 9.64
C GLU A 38 -13.84 -7.99 8.49
N LYS A 39 -14.43 -6.82 8.24
CA LYS A 39 -13.93 -5.88 7.23
C LYS A 39 -12.53 -5.40 7.59
N MET A 40 -12.26 -5.12 8.87
CA MET A 40 -10.92 -4.73 9.32
C MET A 40 -9.90 -5.86 9.19
N GLU A 41 -10.28 -7.12 9.44
CA GLU A 41 -9.37 -8.25 9.19
C GLU A 41 -9.01 -8.37 7.71
N GLN A 42 -9.97 -8.17 6.80
CA GLN A 42 -9.71 -8.10 5.36
C GLN A 42 -8.74 -6.95 5.02
N VAL A 43 -8.88 -5.79 5.66
CA VAL A 43 -7.95 -4.67 5.50
C VAL A 43 -6.54 -5.01 5.99
N LYS A 44 -6.41 -5.68 7.14
CA LYS A 44 -5.10 -6.12 7.64
C LYS A 44 -4.40 -7.10 6.71
N GLU A 45 -5.15 -8.00 6.07
CA GLU A 45 -4.58 -8.86 5.03
C GLU A 45 -4.08 -8.05 3.83
N LEU A 46 -4.83 -7.03 3.39
CA LEU A 46 -4.39 -6.15 2.31
C LEU A 46 -3.14 -5.34 2.66
N ILE A 47 -3.03 -4.86 3.91
CA ILE A 47 -1.85 -4.18 4.41
C ILE A 47 -0.62 -5.10 4.31
N ARG A 48 -0.74 -6.34 4.81
CA ARG A 48 0.33 -7.35 4.70
C ARG A 48 0.68 -7.68 3.26
N PHE A 49 -0.34 -7.80 2.41
CA PHE A 49 -0.16 -8.13 1.01
C PHE A 49 0.56 -7.01 0.26
N GLN A 50 0.17 -5.74 0.44
CA GLN A 50 0.88 -4.60 -0.13
C GLN A 50 2.32 -4.49 0.40
N HIS A 51 2.52 -4.76 1.70
CA HIS A 51 3.86 -4.74 2.31
C HIS A 51 4.80 -5.79 1.70
N SER A 52 4.27 -6.87 1.12
CA SER A 52 5.11 -7.85 0.41
C SER A 52 5.79 -7.26 -0.85
N ALA A 53 5.22 -6.23 -1.48
CA ALA A 53 5.87 -5.52 -2.58
C ALA A 53 7.07 -4.69 -2.08
N VAL A 54 6.93 -4.05 -0.91
CA VAL A 54 8.02 -3.31 -0.24
C VAL A 54 9.20 -4.23 0.02
N ILE A 55 8.95 -5.40 0.63
CA ILE A 55 9.98 -6.41 0.92
C ILE A 55 10.71 -6.85 -0.36
N GLN A 56 9.98 -7.13 -1.44
CA GLN A 56 10.59 -7.61 -2.70
C GLN A 56 11.52 -6.57 -3.34
N ILE A 57 11.18 -5.28 -3.25
CA ILE A 57 12.04 -4.19 -3.74
C ILE A 57 13.24 -3.99 -2.80
N GLU A 58 13.02 -4.06 -1.48
CA GLU A 58 14.07 -3.97 -0.47
C GLU A 58 15.13 -5.04 -0.67
N GLU A 59 14.74 -6.30 -0.88
CA GLU A 59 15.66 -7.42 -1.14
C GLU A 59 16.58 -7.16 -2.34
N LEU A 60 16.05 -6.52 -3.40
CA LEU A 60 16.86 -6.16 -4.57
C LEU A 60 17.84 -5.02 -4.24
N LEU A 61 17.41 -4.00 -3.50
CA LEU A 61 18.26 -2.89 -3.10
C LEU A 61 19.35 -3.35 -2.13
N GLU A 62 19.03 -4.24 -1.19
CA GLU A 62 19.98 -4.87 -0.28
C GLU A 62 21.01 -5.71 -1.05
N PHE A 63 20.57 -6.54 -2.00
CA PHE A 63 21.46 -7.31 -2.88
C PHE A 63 22.43 -6.39 -3.64
N ARG A 64 21.95 -5.21 -4.06
CA ARG A 64 22.75 -4.17 -4.72
C ARG A 64 23.58 -3.32 -3.75
N ARG A 65 23.51 -3.59 -2.44
CA ARG A 65 24.15 -2.81 -1.37
C ARG A 65 23.80 -1.33 -1.41
N THR A 66 22.58 -1.02 -1.85
CA THR A 66 22.05 0.33 -1.85
C THR A 66 21.24 0.54 -0.57
N PRO A 67 21.51 1.61 0.20
CA PRO A 67 20.72 1.91 1.38
C PRO A 67 19.29 2.28 1.00
N VAL A 68 18.33 1.83 1.81
CA VAL A 68 16.93 2.22 1.75
C VAL A 68 16.68 3.29 2.80
N ASP A 69 16.01 4.37 2.42
CA ASP A 69 15.57 5.41 3.35
C ASP A 69 14.06 5.42 3.42
N PHE A 70 13.50 4.65 4.35
CA PHE A 70 12.06 4.52 4.55
C PHE A 70 11.36 5.84 4.93
N GLY A 71 12.11 6.86 5.37
CA GLY A 71 11.55 8.16 5.75
C GLY A 71 10.59 8.10 6.94
N LEU A 72 9.72 9.11 7.05
CA LEU A 72 8.68 9.25 8.08
C LEU A 72 7.33 9.47 7.42
N TYR A 73 6.23 8.91 7.93
CA TYR A 73 4.89 9.17 7.37
C TYR A 73 4.58 10.68 7.20
N PRO A 74 3.83 11.06 6.14
CA PRO A 74 3.37 12.44 5.96
C PRO A 74 2.66 13.00 7.20
N VAL A 75 2.90 14.27 7.53
CA VAL A 75 2.36 14.90 8.74
C VAL A 75 0.83 15.01 8.65
N GLU A 76 0.29 15.10 7.44
CA GLU A 76 -1.15 15.19 7.17
C GLU A 76 -1.93 13.95 7.66
N TYR A 77 -1.24 12.84 7.93
CA TYR A 77 -1.86 11.63 8.43
C TYR A 77 -2.20 11.69 9.94
N THR A 78 -1.59 12.60 10.71
CA THR A 78 -1.83 12.68 12.16
C THR A 78 -3.27 13.09 12.51
N ASP A 79 -3.97 13.74 11.59
CA ASP A 79 -5.37 14.15 11.78
C ASP A 79 -6.37 13.04 11.42
N LEU A 80 -5.91 11.94 10.82
CA LEU A 80 -6.76 10.86 10.31
C LEU A 80 -7.17 9.83 11.39
N GLN A 81 -6.58 9.90 12.58
CA GLN A 81 -6.80 8.96 13.68
C GLN A 81 -8.24 8.91 14.23
N PHE A 82 -9.08 9.90 13.92
CA PHE A 82 -10.48 9.97 14.37
C PHE A 82 -11.52 9.71 13.26
N LEU A 83 -11.07 9.29 12.08
CA LEU A 83 -11.94 9.12 10.92
C LEU A 83 -12.53 7.71 10.84
N SER A 84 -13.72 7.61 10.28
CA SER A 84 -14.39 6.32 10.10
C SER A 84 -13.61 5.43 9.13
N LEU A 85 -13.62 4.11 9.36
CA LEU A 85 -13.03 3.12 8.45
C LEU A 85 -13.49 3.31 7.00
N SER A 86 -14.78 3.58 6.79
CA SER A 86 -15.34 3.81 5.44
C SER A 86 -14.76 5.04 4.72
N TYR A 87 -14.38 6.08 5.47
CA TYR A 87 -13.72 7.25 4.90
C TYR A 87 -12.27 6.91 4.54
N LEU A 88 -11.54 6.33 5.49
CA LEU A 88 -10.14 5.92 5.30
C LEU A 88 -9.99 4.97 4.10
N LEU A 89 -10.88 4.00 3.91
CA LEU A 89 -10.83 3.10 2.77
C LEU A 89 -10.94 3.81 1.42
N LYS A 90 -11.75 4.87 1.32
CA LYS A 90 -11.89 5.65 0.08
C LYS A 90 -10.64 6.45 -0.21
N GLU A 91 -10.08 7.09 0.81
CA GLU A 91 -8.82 7.82 0.68
C GLU A 91 -7.68 6.85 0.33
N SER A 92 -7.60 5.68 0.95
CA SER A 92 -6.61 4.65 0.63
C SER A 92 -6.74 4.12 -0.80
N LEU A 93 -7.96 4.07 -1.36
CA LEU A 93 -8.15 3.73 -2.77
C LEU A 93 -7.62 4.81 -3.72
N LEU A 94 -7.80 6.09 -3.38
CA LEU A 94 -7.28 7.20 -4.17
C LEU A 94 -5.75 7.22 -4.14
N ASP A 95 -5.18 7.04 -2.95
CA ASP A 95 -3.74 6.91 -2.70
C ASP A 95 -3.15 5.72 -3.48
N ALA A 96 -3.78 4.54 -3.38
CA ALA A 96 -3.34 3.35 -4.09
C ALA A 96 -3.32 3.52 -5.62
N LYS A 97 -4.28 4.26 -6.18
CA LYS A 97 -4.31 4.59 -7.63
C LYS A 97 -3.25 5.63 -8.02
N ALA A 98 -2.80 6.46 -7.08
CA ALA A 98 -1.66 7.35 -7.30
C ALA A 98 -0.36 6.55 -7.32
N ASP A 99 -0.18 5.62 -6.37
CA ASP A 99 0.97 4.71 -6.31
C ASP A 99 1.09 3.86 -7.59
N GLU A 100 -0.02 3.33 -8.12
CA GLU A 100 -0.02 2.56 -9.38
C GLU A 100 0.62 3.36 -10.53
N LYS A 101 0.29 4.65 -10.65
CA LYS A 101 0.86 5.52 -11.69
C LYS A 101 2.35 5.74 -11.50
N ILE A 102 2.80 5.87 -10.25
CA ILE A 102 4.22 6.01 -9.92
C ILE A 102 4.98 4.74 -10.31
N ILE A 103 4.43 3.56 -10.01
CA ILE A 103 5.03 2.26 -10.38
C ILE A 103 5.12 2.13 -11.91
N LEU A 104 4.04 2.45 -12.63
CA LEU A 104 4.02 2.42 -14.09
C LEU A 104 5.10 3.32 -14.69
N GLN A 105 5.22 4.55 -14.20
CA GLN A 105 6.26 5.48 -14.64
C GLN A 105 7.67 4.93 -14.35
N ALA A 106 7.90 4.36 -13.16
CA ALA A 106 9.17 3.76 -12.81
C ALA A 106 9.54 2.57 -13.71
N ILE A 107 8.56 1.76 -14.15
CA ILE A 107 8.78 0.65 -15.09
C ILE A 107 9.26 1.19 -16.45
N GLU A 108 8.64 2.25 -16.95
CA GLU A 108 9.02 2.91 -18.20
C GLU A 108 10.45 3.46 -18.11
N ASP A 109 10.77 4.13 -17.00
CA ASP A 109 12.08 4.76 -16.73
C ASP A 109 13.18 3.74 -16.38
N SER A 110 12.81 2.46 -16.18
CA SER A 110 13.75 1.39 -15.85
C SER A 110 14.52 0.81 -17.05
N PHE A 111 14.30 1.34 -18.27
CA PHE A 111 14.99 1.02 -19.54
C PHE A 111 15.63 -0.38 -19.64
N ASP A 112 16.91 -0.52 -19.28
CA ASP A 112 17.70 -1.75 -19.49
C ASP A 112 17.91 -2.58 -18.21
N ASP A 113 17.35 -2.16 -17.07
CA ASP A 113 17.48 -2.86 -15.80
C ASP A 113 16.38 -3.93 -15.65
N VAL A 114 16.70 -5.14 -16.13
CA VAL A 114 15.77 -6.28 -16.15
C VAL A 114 15.32 -6.68 -14.73
N ASP A 115 16.22 -6.65 -13.75
CA ASP A 115 15.88 -7.00 -12.38
C ASP A 115 14.98 -5.95 -11.73
N ALA A 116 15.26 -4.66 -11.96
CA ALA A 116 14.40 -3.58 -11.48
C ALA A 116 13.01 -3.66 -12.12
N LYS A 117 12.93 -3.83 -13.45
CA LYS A 117 11.66 -4.04 -14.15
C LYS A 117 10.89 -5.23 -13.60
N SER A 118 11.57 -6.35 -13.35
CA SER A 118 10.94 -7.55 -12.80
C SER A 118 10.29 -7.26 -11.45
N ARG A 119 11.01 -6.60 -10.52
CA ARG A 119 10.47 -6.22 -9.21
C ARG A 119 9.34 -5.20 -9.29
N LEU A 120 9.47 -4.19 -10.16
CA LEU A 120 8.43 -3.19 -10.34
C LEU A 120 7.14 -3.77 -10.96
N ASN A 121 7.25 -4.73 -11.88
CA ASN A 121 6.06 -5.43 -12.41
C ASN A 121 5.39 -6.28 -11.32
N GLN A 122 6.16 -6.97 -10.47
CA GLN A 122 5.60 -7.70 -9.31
C GLN A 122 4.89 -6.75 -8.34
N ALA A 123 5.47 -5.58 -8.07
CA ALA A 123 4.83 -4.55 -7.27
C ALA A 123 3.56 -4.01 -7.91
N LEU A 124 3.53 -3.84 -9.25
CA LEU A 124 2.35 -3.43 -9.99
C LEU A 124 1.20 -4.44 -9.88
N GLU A 125 1.50 -5.74 -10.06
CA GLU A 125 0.51 -6.82 -9.92
C GLU A 125 -0.12 -6.82 -8.52
N ILE A 126 0.72 -6.74 -7.48
CA ILE A 126 0.26 -6.63 -6.09
C ILE A 126 -0.61 -5.39 -5.90
N GLN A 127 -0.17 -4.23 -6.40
CA GLN A 127 -0.90 -2.98 -6.24
C GLN A 127 -2.27 -3.00 -6.94
N GLN A 128 -2.36 -3.62 -8.12
CA GLN A 128 -3.62 -3.79 -8.84
C GLN A 128 -4.60 -4.68 -8.09
N GLU A 129 -4.11 -5.76 -7.48
CA GLU A 129 -4.93 -6.62 -6.63
C GLU A 129 -5.37 -5.90 -5.34
N VAL A 130 -4.51 -5.06 -4.74
CA VAL A 130 -4.89 -4.18 -3.62
C VAL A 130 -6.02 -3.23 -4.02
N ILE A 131 -5.91 -2.56 -5.17
CA ILE A 131 -6.94 -1.64 -5.69
C ILE A 131 -8.26 -2.39 -5.88
N ALA A 132 -8.24 -3.54 -6.55
CA ALA A 132 -9.43 -4.34 -6.79
C ALA A 132 -10.12 -4.76 -5.48
N ASN A 133 -9.35 -5.20 -4.48
CA ASN A 133 -9.89 -5.59 -3.19
C ASN A 133 -10.43 -4.38 -2.39
N LEU A 134 -9.78 -3.22 -2.44
CA LEU A 134 -10.30 -1.99 -1.84
C LEU A 134 -11.66 -1.60 -2.46
N GLU A 135 -11.80 -1.67 -3.78
CA GLU A 135 -13.08 -1.43 -4.47
C GLU A 135 -14.19 -2.39 -4.02
N LEU A 136 -13.85 -3.68 -3.83
CA LEU A 136 -14.77 -4.66 -3.26
C LEU A 136 -15.16 -4.35 -1.81
N LEU A 137 -14.22 -3.95 -0.96
CA LEU A 137 -14.49 -3.61 0.44
C LEU A 137 -15.37 -2.36 0.59
N ILE A 138 -15.20 -1.38 -0.30
CA ILE A 138 -15.98 -0.13 -0.33
C ILE A 138 -17.42 -0.39 -0.83
N SER A 139 -17.60 -1.30 -1.79
CA SER A 139 -18.93 -1.63 -2.34
C SER A 139 -19.77 -2.52 -1.42
N LYS A 140 -19.15 -3.28 -0.50
CA LYS A 140 -19.87 -4.09 0.49
C LYS A 140 -20.58 -3.20 1.55
N PRO A 141 -21.91 -3.28 1.70
CA PRO A 141 -22.64 -2.56 2.75
C PRO A 141 -22.18 -3.00 4.15
N LYS A 142 -22.45 -2.19 5.17
CA LYS A 142 -22.19 -2.56 6.57
C LYS A 142 -22.93 -3.87 6.90
N THR A 143 -22.23 -4.83 7.47
CA THR A 143 -22.81 -6.06 8.00
C THR A 143 -23.74 -5.68 9.15
N SER A 144 -25.06 -5.80 8.98
CA SER A 144 -26.01 -5.49 10.05
C SER A 144 -25.75 -6.33 11.30
N PRO A 145 -25.88 -5.78 12.52
CA PRO A 145 -25.80 -6.59 13.74
C PRO A 145 -26.93 -7.61 13.73
N GLN A 146 -26.60 -8.90 13.90
CA GLN A 146 -27.58 -9.92 14.23
C GLN A 146 -28.31 -9.46 15.50
N GLN A 147 -29.61 -9.21 15.38
CA GLN A 147 -30.49 -8.90 16.50
C GLN A 147 -30.39 -10.06 17.51
N THR A 148 -29.80 -9.78 18.67
CA THR A 148 -29.93 -10.63 19.85
C THR A 148 -31.40 -10.56 20.30
N THR A 149 -32.17 -11.57 19.93
CA THR A 149 -33.49 -11.81 20.55
C THR A 149 -33.28 -12.28 21.98
N SER A 150 -33.82 -11.50 22.91
CA SER A 150 -33.94 -11.72 24.34
C SER A 150 -34.59 -13.05 24.73
#